data_AF-A0A942P5Q6-F1
#
_entry.id   AF-A0A942P5Q6-F1
#
_cell.length_a   1.000
_cell.length_b   1.000
_cell.length_c   1.000
_cell.angle_alpha   90.00
_cell.angle_beta   90.00
_cell.angle_gamma   90.00
#
_symmetry.space_group_name_H-M   'P 1'
#
loop_
_entity.id
_entity.type
_entity.pdbx_description
1 polymer ?
#
loop_
_entity_poly.entity_id
_entity_poly.type
_entity_poly.pdbx_seq_one_letter_code
_entity_poly.pdbx_strand_id
1 'polypeptide(L)'
;TLSKGEGVKNRSENFYDLIRQLDEVEGIERYRISSIEPNLLTNEIIEFVSKSKKFMPHFHIPLQSGSNTVLGAMRRRYKRELYADRVAFIKELMPHCCIGVDVIVGFPEETDALFKETFDFLHSLDISYLHVFTYSERDNTHALTLKPVVPHTVRHERNKALRNLSYMKMQYFTQQHTGETRPVLFEGHSKNSMMEGYTDNYIKITTPYKEEWVNEIVDWKI
;
A
#
# COMPACT_ATOMS: atom_id res chain seq x y z
N THR A 1 12.29 15.85 -23.47
CA THR A 1 13.16 16.69 -22.63
C THR A 1 12.42 17.98 -22.33
N LEU A 2 11.81 18.08 -21.15
CA LEU A 2 11.15 19.29 -20.68
C LEU A 2 11.83 19.73 -19.38
N SER A 3 12.11 21.02 -19.36
CA SER A 3 13.07 21.74 -18.55
C SER A 3 12.63 21.90 -17.09
N LYS A 4 13.64 22.01 -16.23
CA LYS A 4 13.56 22.44 -14.84
C LYS A 4 12.74 23.73 -14.68
N GLY A 5 11.97 23.75 -13.60
CA GLY A 5 12.05 24.82 -12.60
C GLY A 5 11.24 26.07 -12.86
N GLU A 6 9.96 26.03 -12.49
CA GLU A 6 9.31 27.19 -11.89
C GLU A 6 8.90 26.81 -10.47
N GLY A 7 9.47 27.52 -9.50
CA GLY A 7 9.25 27.29 -8.08
C GLY A 7 7.78 27.48 -7.74
N VAL A 8 7.18 26.42 -7.17
CA VAL A 8 5.87 26.51 -6.53
C VAL A 8 6.01 27.48 -5.36
N LYS A 9 5.42 28.67 -5.53
CA LYS A 9 5.24 29.69 -4.49
C LYS A 9 4.66 29.04 -3.24
N ASN A 10 5.17 29.46 -2.07
CA ASN A 10 4.69 29.14 -0.71
C ASN A 10 3.19 28.79 -0.65
N ARG A 11 2.88 27.50 -0.77
CA ARG A 11 1.58 26.96 -0.38
C ARG A 11 1.76 26.39 1.02
N SER A 12 1.15 27.04 2.00
CA SER A 12 1.00 26.53 3.37
C SER A 12 -0.05 25.40 3.45
N GLU A 13 -0.39 24.77 2.33
CA GLU A 13 -1.37 23.69 2.27
C GLU A 13 -0.65 22.39 2.60
N ASN A 14 -0.94 21.83 3.78
CA ASN A 14 -0.47 20.50 4.16
C ASN A 14 -1.41 19.44 3.54
N PHE A 15 -0.92 18.23 3.32
CA PHE A 15 -1.71 17.10 2.80
C PHE A 15 -3.01 16.88 3.62
N TYR A 16 -2.95 17.13 4.92
CA TYR A 16 -4.12 17.09 5.80
C TYR A 16 -5.23 18.09 5.39
N ASP A 17 -4.86 19.31 5.02
CA ASP A 17 -5.84 20.33 4.58
C ASP A 17 -6.45 19.94 3.22
N LEU A 18 -5.64 19.32 2.35
CA LEU A 18 -6.10 18.83 1.05
C LEU A 18 -7.17 17.74 1.21
N ILE A 19 -6.91 16.70 2.02
CA ILE A 19 -7.88 15.61 2.18
C ILE A 19 -9.19 16.09 2.83
N ARG A 20 -9.12 17.10 3.71
CA ARG A 20 -10.31 17.75 4.27
C ARG A 20 -11.14 18.46 3.21
N GLN A 21 -10.49 19.25 2.35
CA GLN A 21 -11.20 19.95 1.27
C GLN A 21 -11.78 18.96 0.25
N LEU A 22 -11.07 17.87 -0.06
CA LEU A 22 -11.55 16.84 -0.98
C LEU A 22 -12.81 16.14 -0.45
N ASP A 23 -12.93 15.94 0.86
CA ASP A 23 -14.11 15.33 1.48
C ASP A 23 -15.36 16.21 1.33
N GLU A 24 -15.20 17.51 1.10
CA GLU A 24 -16.30 18.45 0.85
C GLU A 24 -16.73 18.51 -0.62
N VAL A 25 -15.92 18.00 -1.57
CA VAL A 25 -16.22 18.08 -3.01
C VAL A 25 -17.45 17.26 -3.39
N GLU A 26 -18.49 17.92 -3.91
CA GLU A 26 -19.69 17.28 -4.40
C GLU A 26 -19.45 16.46 -5.69
N GLY A 27 -20.21 15.38 -5.89
CA GLY A 27 -20.13 14.53 -7.08
C GLY A 27 -19.01 13.49 -7.09
N ILE A 28 -18.14 13.46 -6.08
CA ILE A 28 -17.14 12.40 -5.89
C ILE A 28 -17.48 11.61 -4.63
N GLU A 29 -17.74 10.32 -4.78
CA GLU A 29 -18.16 9.46 -3.67
C GLU A 29 -17.01 8.72 -3.00
N ARG A 30 -15.90 8.48 -3.72
CA ARG A 30 -14.79 7.66 -3.23
C ARG A 30 -13.43 8.25 -3.55
N TYR A 31 -12.62 8.42 -2.51
CA TYR A 31 -11.20 8.69 -2.58
C TYR A 31 -10.42 7.54 -1.95
N ARG A 32 -9.23 7.31 -2.49
CA ARG A 32 -8.27 6.33 -1.97
C ARG A 32 -6.89 6.94 -1.93
N ILE A 33 -6.20 6.79 -0.81
CA ILE A 33 -4.81 7.24 -0.67
C ILE A 33 -3.92 6.13 -1.22
N SER A 34 -3.48 6.31 -2.48
CA SER A 34 -2.75 5.28 -3.23
C SER A 34 -1.28 5.14 -2.85
N SER A 35 -0.70 6.11 -2.14
CA SER A 35 0.62 5.99 -1.51
C SER A 35 0.86 7.15 -0.54
N ILE A 36 1.34 6.86 0.67
CA ILE A 36 1.79 7.87 1.64
C ILE A 36 2.97 7.36 2.47
N GLU A 37 4.06 8.14 2.58
CA GLU A 37 5.21 7.72 3.38
C GLU A 37 4.86 7.67 4.89
N PRO A 38 5.41 6.72 5.66
CA PRO A 38 5.07 6.54 7.08
C PRO A 38 5.25 7.78 7.96
N ASN A 39 6.27 8.59 7.65
CA ASN A 39 6.58 9.85 8.33
C ASN A 39 5.64 11.01 7.97
N LEU A 40 4.94 10.92 6.83
CA LEU A 40 3.96 11.91 6.40
C LEU A 40 2.54 11.53 6.83
N LEU A 41 2.30 10.25 7.11
CA LEU A 41 1.04 9.76 7.66
C LEU A 41 0.98 10.09 9.16
N THR A 42 0.36 11.21 9.51
CA THR A 42 0.18 11.61 10.91
C THR A 42 -1.08 10.98 11.52
N ASN A 43 -1.21 11.06 12.84
CA ASN A 43 -2.40 10.53 13.52
C ASN A 43 -3.67 11.25 13.08
N GLU A 44 -3.59 12.57 12.86
CA GLU A 44 -4.72 13.38 12.42
C GLU A 44 -5.24 12.93 11.04
N ILE A 45 -4.35 12.52 10.13
CA ILE A 45 -4.74 11.96 8.84
C ILE A 45 -5.47 10.63 9.02
N ILE A 46 -4.95 9.74 9.88
CA ILE A 46 -5.55 8.42 10.14
C ILE A 46 -6.95 8.59 10.76
N GLU A 47 -7.07 9.45 11.78
CA GLU A 47 -8.35 9.76 12.44
C GLU A 47 -9.35 10.45 11.52
N PHE A 48 -8.88 11.27 10.59
CA PHE A 48 -9.75 11.90 9.60
C PHE A 48 -10.31 10.87 8.63
N VAL A 49 -9.45 10.03 8.06
CA VAL A 49 -9.88 8.96 7.14
C VAL A 49 -10.85 8.01 7.86
N SER A 50 -10.63 7.70 9.14
CA SER A 50 -11.55 6.82 9.90
C SER A 50 -12.95 7.37 10.12
N LYS A 51 -13.15 8.68 9.92
CA LYS A 51 -14.43 9.37 10.10
C LYS A 51 -15.04 9.83 8.77
N SER A 52 -14.26 9.83 7.70
CA SER A 52 -14.69 10.28 6.39
C SER A 52 -15.66 9.29 5.76
N LYS A 53 -16.63 9.82 5.02
CA LYS A 53 -17.58 9.03 4.22
C LYS A 53 -17.08 8.80 2.79
N LYS A 54 -16.12 9.61 2.32
CA LYS A 54 -15.59 9.53 0.95
C LYS A 54 -14.21 8.91 0.89
N PHE A 55 -13.36 9.06 1.91
CA PHE A 55 -12.09 8.36 1.98
C PHE A 55 -12.32 6.93 2.43
N MET A 56 -11.99 6.00 1.54
CA MET A 56 -12.16 4.59 1.79
C MET A 56 -11.18 4.08 2.85
N PRO A 57 -11.55 3.07 3.66
CA PRO A 57 -10.69 2.46 4.68
C PRO A 57 -9.57 1.63 4.03
N HIS A 58 -8.68 2.30 3.30
CA HIS A 58 -7.54 1.74 2.60
C HIS A 58 -6.36 2.69 2.71
N PHE A 59 -5.22 2.14 3.11
CA PHE A 59 -3.94 2.82 3.04
C PHE A 59 -2.95 2.00 2.25
N HIS A 60 -2.19 2.67 1.39
CA HIS A 60 -0.99 2.10 0.82
C HIS A 60 0.23 2.85 1.35
N ILE A 61 1.07 2.14 2.10
CA ILE A 61 2.17 2.72 2.88
C ILE A 61 3.47 2.00 2.50
N PRO A 62 4.35 2.61 1.70
CA PRO A 62 5.64 2.01 1.34
C PRO A 62 6.53 1.83 2.58
N LEU A 63 6.91 0.57 2.87
CA LEU A 63 7.92 0.25 3.89
C LEU A 63 9.32 0.16 3.30
N GLN A 64 9.44 -0.37 2.08
CA GLN A 64 10.68 -0.71 1.39
C GLN A 64 11.45 -1.88 2.00
N SER A 65 11.76 -1.87 3.31
CA SER A 65 12.39 -2.98 4.01
C SER A 65 11.99 -3.01 5.49
N GLY A 66 11.89 -4.20 6.09
CA GLY A 66 11.63 -4.38 7.52
C GLY A 66 12.90 -4.41 8.38
N SER A 67 14.08 -4.19 7.78
CA SER A 67 15.34 -4.04 8.50
C SER A 67 15.76 -2.57 8.57
N ASN A 68 15.99 -2.07 9.79
CA ASN A 68 16.46 -0.69 10.00
C ASN A 68 17.84 -0.44 9.35
N THR A 69 18.67 -1.47 9.23
CA THR A 69 19.96 -1.41 8.53
C THR A 69 19.77 -1.13 7.05
N VAL A 70 18.90 -1.90 6.39
CA VAL A 70 18.60 -1.73 4.96
C VAL A 70 17.87 -0.41 4.71
N LEU A 71 16.94 -0.01 5.57
CA LEU A 71 16.28 1.29 5.50
C LEU A 71 17.27 2.45 5.56
N GLY A 72 18.27 2.36 6.45
CA GLY A 72 19.37 3.32 6.54
C GLY A 72 20.20 3.39 5.26
N ALA A 73 20.55 2.23 4.69
CA ALA A 73 21.27 2.16 3.41
C ALA A 73 20.46 2.72 2.23
N MET A 74 19.13 2.57 2.26
CA MET A 74 18.19 3.21 1.34
C MET A 74 17.96 4.71 1.62
N ARG A 75 18.60 5.28 2.65
CA ARG A 75 18.46 6.67 3.10
C ARG A 75 17.03 7.05 3.51
N ARG A 76 16.27 6.09 4.03
CA ARG A 76 14.96 6.37 4.61
C ARG A 76 15.11 7.10 5.95
N ARG A 77 14.30 8.13 6.15
CA ARG A 77 14.32 8.99 7.36
C ARG A 77 13.33 8.51 8.43
N TYR A 78 13.04 7.21 8.43
CA TYR A 78 12.16 6.55 9.39
C TYR A 78 12.71 5.17 9.73
N LYS A 79 12.24 4.60 10.83
CA LYS A 79 12.53 3.23 11.25
C LYS A 79 11.27 2.39 11.15
N ARG A 80 11.42 1.07 11.14
CA ARG A 80 10.31 0.11 11.09
C ARG A 80 9.34 0.25 12.27
N GLU A 81 9.81 0.72 13.43
CA GLU A 81 8.97 0.91 14.60
C GLU A 81 7.87 1.95 14.34
N LEU A 82 8.20 3.08 13.69
CA LEU A 82 7.20 4.07 13.27
C LEU A 82 6.16 3.42 12.35
N TYR A 83 6.59 2.54 11.45
CA TYR A 83 5.68 1.83 10.56
C TYR A 83 4.70 0.95 11.33
N ALA A 84 5.20 0.19 12.31
CA ALA A 84 4.38 -0.66 13.17
C ALA A 84 3.36 0.19 13.96
N ASP A 85 3.78 1.33 14.49
CA ASP A 85 2.89 2.25 15.20
C ASP A 85 1.76 2.77 14.31
N ARG A 86 2.06 3.11 13.04
CA ARG A 86 1.03 3.53 12.06
C ARG A 86 0.05 2.42 11.75
N VAL A 87 0.54 1.21 11.51
CA VAL A 87 -0.31 0.04 11.24
C VAL A 87 -1.21 -0.25 12.44
N ALA A 88 -0.66 -0.27 13.65
CA ALA A 88 -1.42 -0.51 14.87
C ALA A 88 -2.52 0.54 15.06
N PHE A 89 -2.21 1.83 14.89
CA PHE A 89 -3.18 2.90 15.06
C PHE A 89 -4.29 2.89 14.00
N ILE A 90 -3.96 2.55 12.74
CA ILE A 90 -4.97 2.34 11.68
C ILE A 90 -5.91 1.20 12.08
N LYS A 91 -5.37 0.07 12.52
CA LYS A 91 -6.16 -1.12 12.87
C LYS A 91 -6.97 -0.95 14.15
N GLU A 92 -6.51 -0.14 15.09
CA GLU A 92 -7.28 0.24 16.27
C GLU A 92 -8.55 1.02 15.89
N LEU A 93 -8.43 2.02 15.02
CA LEU A 93 -9.56 2.87 14.61
C LEU A 93 -10.43 2.22 13.53
N MET A 94 -9.82 1.43 12.65
CA MET A 94 -10.47 0.76 11.52
C MET A 94 -9.95 -0.68 11.38
N PRO A 95 -10.45 -1.63 12.19
CA PRO A 95 -10.01 -3.03 12.13
C PRO A 95 -10.14 -3.66 10.73
N HIS A 96 -11.16 -3.22 9.98
CA HIS A 96 -11.47 -3.65 8.62
C HIS A 96 -10.64 -2.94 7.52
N CYS A 97 -9.75 -2.02 7.89
CA CYS A 97 -8.96 -1.26 6.92
C CYS A 97 -7.97 -2.17 6.19
N CYS A 98 -7.91 -2.01 4.87
CA CYS A 98 -6.94 -2.70 4.03
C CYS A 98 -5.63 -1.92 3.95
N ILE A 99 -4.53 -2.58 4.29
CA ILE A 99 -3.20 -1.95 4.27
C ILE A 99 -2.30 -2.65 3.25
N GLY A 100 -1.95 -1.92 2.19
CA GLY A 100 -1.02 -2.35 1.16
C GLY A 100 0.38 -1.83 1.42
N VAL A 101 1.41 -2.65 1.16
CA VAL A 101 2.80 -2.31 1.47
C VAL A 101 3.70 -2.55 0.27
N ASP A 102 4.52 -1.55 -0.10
CA ASP A 102 5.62 -1.77 -1.04
C ASP A 102 6.89 -2.21 -0.32
N VAL A 103 7.51 -3.27 -0.82
CA VAL A 103 8.76 -3.84 -0.30
C VAL A 103 9.73 -4.10 -1.45
N ILE A 104 11.01 -3.78 -1.26
CA ILE A 104 12.09 -4.06 -2.20
C ILE A 104 12.96 -5.17 -1.62
N VAL A 105 13.24 -6.20 -2.43
CA VAL A 105 14.19 -7.27 -2.09
C VAL A 105 15.43 -7.20 -2.96
N GLY A 106 16.55 -7.68 -2.44
CA GLY A 106 17.81 -7.76 -3.18
C GLY A 106 18.55 -6.43 -3.28
N PHE A 107 18.25 -5.48 -2.39
CA PHE A 107 19.02 -4.24 -2.29
C PHE A 107 20.48 -4.59 -1.95
N PRO A 108 21.49 -3.85 -2.47
CA PRO A 108 22.87 -4.06 -2.10
C PRO A 108 23.06 -4.10 -0.58
N GLU A 109 23.99 -4.94 -0.09
CA GLU A 109 24.24 -5.23 1.34
C GLU A 109 23.16 -6.07 2.05
N GLU A 110 22.03 -6.38 1.42
CA GLU A 110 20.99 -7.24 2.03
C GLU A 110 21.49 -8.70 2.20
N THR A 111 21.87 -9.05 3.42
CA THR A 111 22.22 -10.42 3.81
C THR A 111 20.98 -11.26 4.12
N ASP A 112 21.15 -12.57 4.28
CA ASP A 112 20.05 -13.47 4.64
C ASP A 112 19.43 -13.13 6.00
N ALA A 113 20.25 -12.65 6.96
CA ALA A 113 19.76 -12.19 8.25
C ALA A 113 18.88 -10.93 8.11
N LEU A 114 19.29 -9.95 7.29
CA LEU A 114 18.52 -8.72 7.07
C LEU A 114 17.23 -8.99 6.28
N PHE A 115 17.27 -9.93 5.34
CA PHE A 115 16.06 -10.40 4.67
C PHE A 115 15.12 -11.11 5.65
N LYS A 116 15.65 -11.97 6.53
CA LYS A 116 14.86 -12.64 7.56
C LYS A 116 14.20 -11.64 8.53
N GLU A 117 14.92 -10.62 8.96
CA GLU A 117 14.33 -9.51 9.76
C GLU A 117 13.14 -8.87 9.03
N THR A 118 13.29 -8.63 7.72
CA THR A 118 12.22 -8.07 6.90
C THR A 118 11.02 -9.00 6.81
N PHE A 119 11.27 -10.28 6.56
CA PHE A 119 10.21 -11.29 6.47
C PHE A 119 9.45 -11.43 7.79
N ASP A 120 10.16 -11.60 8.91
CA ASP A 120 9.57 -11.77 10.23
C ASP A 120 8.77 -10.53 10.65
N PHE A 121 9.31 -9.34 10.39
CA PHE A 121 8.62 -8.09 10.66
C PHE A 121 7.31 -7.99 9.87
N LEU A 122 7.36 -8.17 8.55
CA LEU A 122 6.16 -8.16 7.70
C LEU A 122 5.16 -9.23 8.12
N HIS A 123 5.63 -10.43 8.48
CA HIS A 123 4.78 -11.52 8.94
C HIS A 123 4.01 -11.12 10.20
N SER A 124 4.67 -10.47 11.16
CA SER A 124 4.08 -10.02 12.43
C SER A 124 3.06 -8.87 12.31
N LEU A 125 3.12 -8.07 11.24
CA LEU A 125 2.22 -6.92 11.06
C LEU A 125 0.82 -7.33 10.59
N ASP A 126 -0.19 -6.64 11.10
CA ASP A 126 -1.57 -6.74 10.60
C ASP A 126 -1.78 -5.86 9.36
N ILE A 127 -1.18 -6.32 8.25
CA ILE A 127 -1.29 -5.73 6.91
C ILE A 127 -1.98 -6.71 5.97
N SER A 128 -2.60 -6.20 4.91
CA SER A 128 -3.44 -6.99 4.01
C SER A 128 -2.66 -7.60 2.85
N TYR A 129 -1.72 -6.87 2.25
CA TYR A 129 -0.94 -7.39 1.13
C TYR A 129 0.37 -6.62 0.90
N LEU A 130 1.27 -7.24 0.14
CA LEU A 130 2.54 -6.68 -0.28
C LEU A 130 2.61 -6.58 -1.81
N HIS A 131 3.12 -5.46 -2.31
CA HIS A 131 3.78 -5.39 -3.62
C HIS A 131 5.28 -5.58 -3.43
N VAL A 132 5.81 -6.62 -4.07
CA VAL A 132 7.21 -7.00 -3.92
C VAL A 132 7.98 -6.67 -5.18
N PHE A 133 8.90 -5.72 -5.07
CA PHE A 133 9.77 -5.30 -6.16
C PHE A 133 11.15 -5.94 -5.98
N THR A 134 11.73 -6.42 -7.07
CA THR A 134 13.15 -6.80 -7.08
C THR A 134 13.97 -5.55 -7.35
N TYR A 135 15.00 -5.30 -6.53
CA TYR A 135 15.94 -4.22 -6.78
C TYR A 135 16.55 -4.36 -8.17
N SER A 136 16.48 -3.26 -8.94
CA SER A 136 17.18 -3.09 -10.19
C SER A 136 18.17 -1.93 -10.09
N GLU A 137 19.37 -2.19 -10.55
CA GLU A 137 20.44 -1.23 -10.69
C GLU A 137 19.98 -0.07 -11.61
N ARG A 138 20.22 1.16 -11.17
CA ARG A 138 19.99 2.37 -11.97
C ARG A 138 21.25 3.21 -11.95
N ASP A 139 21.66 3.65 -13.13
CA ASP A 139 22.80 4.55 -13.30
C ASP A 139 22.64 5.80 -12.43
N ASN A 140 23.77 6.32 -11.94
CA ASN A 140 23.84 7.52 -11.10
C ASN A 140 23.12 7.43 -9.74
N THR A 141 22.95 6.23 -9.18
CA THR A 141 22.41 6.05 -7.82
C THR A 141 23.48 5.67 -6.81
N HIS A 142 23.32 6.11 -5.55
CA HIS A 142 24.22 5.71 -4.45
C HIS A 142 24.25 4.20 -4.23
N ALA A 143 23.15 3.51 -4.52
CA ALA A 143 23.06 2.06 -4.35
C ALA A 143 24.12 1.31 -5.19
N LEU A 144 24.57 1.86 -6.33
CA LEU A 144 25.63 1.24 -7.14
C LEU A 144 26.99 1.19 -6.43
N THR A 145 27.24 2.08 -5.48
CA THR A 145 28.49 2.11 -4.71
C THR A 145 28.53 1.09 -3.57
N LEU A 146 27.37 0.52 -3.22
CA LEU A 146 27.22 -0.40 -2.09
C LEU A 146 27.59 -1.83 -2.49
N LYS A 147 28.24 -2.56 -1.58
CA LYS A 147 28.71 -3.94 -1.76
C LYS A 147 28.56 -4.73 -0.46
N PRO A 148 28.23 -6.03 -0.51
CA PRO A 148 28.09 -6.86 -1.71
C PRO A 148 26.76 -6.66 -2.45
N VAL A 149 26.75 -6.93 -3.75
CA VAL A 149 25.52 -6.99 -4.55
C VAL A 149 24.86 -8.35 -4.34
N VAL A 150 23.55 -8.38 -4.13
CA VAL A 150 22.79 -9.63 -3.98
C VAL A 150 22.67 -10.32 -5.35
N PRO A 151 23.03 -11.62 -5.49
CA PRO A 151 22.87 -12.37 -6.74
C PRO A 151 21.41 -12.43 -7.21
N HIS A 152 21.17 -12.38 -8.52
CA HIS A 152 19.81 -12.41 -9.09
C HIS A 152 18.97 -13.61 -8.66
N THR A 153 19.59 -14.80 -8.52
CA THR A 153 18.92 -16.01 -8.03
C THR A 153 18.34 -15.81 -6.63
N VAL A 154 19.16 -15.28 -5.71
CA VAL A 154 18.75 -14.94 -4.34
C VAL A 154 17.66 -13.87 -4.34
N ARG A 155 17.75 -12.83 -5.19
CA ARG A 155 16.68 -11.83 -5.30
C ARG A 155 15.35 -12.45 -5.72
N HIS A 156 15.38 -13.40 -6.65
CA HIS A 156 14.18 -14.09 -7.14
C HIS A 156 13.56 -14.98 -6.05
N GLU A 157 14.38 -15.72 -5.30
CA GLU A 157 13.94 -16.52 -4.16
C GLU A 157 13.27 -15.67 -3.09
N ARG A 158 13.90 -14.56 -2.70
CA ARG A 158 13.36 -13.58 -1.74
C ARG A 158 12.06 -12.96 -2.22
N ASN A 159 11.98 -12.61 -3.50
CA ASN A 159 10.76 -12.07 -4.10
C ASN A 159 9.61 -13.08 -4.00
N LYS A 160 9.87 -14.33 -4.40
CA LYS A 160 8.90 -15.43 -4.32
C LYS A 160 8.42 -15.66 -2.88
N ALA A 161 9.33 -15.64 -1.90
CA ALA A 161 8.98 -15.80 -0.49
C ALA A 161 8.01 -14.71 0.00
N LEU A 162 8.29 -13.43 -0.29
CA LEU A 162 7.40 -12.34 0.12
C LEU A 162 6.09 -12.30 -0.69
N ARG A 163 6.09 -12.74 -1.97
CA ARG A 163 4.85 -12.88 -2.73
C ARG A 163 3.93 -13.96 -2.16
N ASN A 164 4.50 -15.07 -1.68
CA ASN A 164 3.74 -16.10 -0.99
C ASN A 164 3.15 -15.57 0.33
N LEU A 165 3.94 -14.81 1.11
CA LEU A 165 3.45 -14.15 2.32
C LEU A 165 2.31 -13.17 2.00
N SER A 166 2.46 -12.36 0.96
CA SER A 166 1.43 -11.43 0.47
C SER A 166 0.12 -12.14 0.13
N TYR A 167 0.21 -13.26 -0.60
CA TYR A 167 -0.95 -14.08 -0.94
C TYR A 167 -1.67 -14.60 0.31
N MET A 168 -0.92 -15.16 1.27
CA MET A 168 -1.49 -15.67 2.52
C MET A 168 -2.18 -14.56 3.34
N LYS A 169 -1.56 -13.37 3.43
CA LYS A 169 -2.15 -12.23 4.14
C LYS A 169 -3.43 -11.73 3.48
N MET A 170 -3.46 -11.64 2.15
CA MET A 170 -4.64 -11.20 1.43
C MET A 170 -5.78 -12.21 1.59
N GLN A 171 -5.49 -13.52 1.50
CA GLN A 171 -6.49 -14.55 1.76
C GLN A 171 -7.05 -14.46 3.18
N TYR A 172 -6.18 -14.30 4.18
CA TYR A 172 -6.60 -14.14 5.56
C TYR A 172 -7.51 -12.92 5.74
N PHE A 173 -7.11 -11.77 5.18
CA PHE A 173 -7.89 -10.54 5.22
C PHE A 173 -9.28 -10.72 4.58
N THR A 174 -9.36 -11.25 3.37
CA THR A 174 -10.64 -11.52 2.70
C THR A 174 -11.51 -12.49 3.50
N GLN A 175 -10.92 -13.51 4.12
CA GLN A 175 -11.64 -14.49 4.93
C GLN A 175 -12.29 -13.86 6.18
N GLN A 176 -11.68 -12.84 6.78
CA GLN A 176 -12.28 -12.13 7.92
C GLN A 176 -13.58 -11.40 7.55
N HIS A 177 -13.75 -11.06 6.27
CA HIS A 177 -14.90 -10.30 5.76
C HIS A 177 -15.92 -11.16 5.03
N THR A 178 -15.72 -12.48 4.97
CA THR A 178 -16.67 -13.40 4.33
C THR A 178 -18.03 -13.34 5.01
N GLY A 179 -19.09 -13.20 4.22
CA GLY A 179 -20.47 -13.09 4.69
C GLY A 179 -20.91 -11.66 5.01
N GLU A 180 -20.00 -10.69 5.07
CA GLU A 180 -20.34 -9.27 5.17
C GLU A 180 -20.91 -8.75 3.84
N THR A 181 -21.86 -7.82 3.92
CA THR A 181 -22.30 -7.04 2.76
C THR A 181 -21.57 -5.71 2.75
N ARG A 182 -20.84 -5.44 1.66
CA ARG A 182 -20.05 -4.20 1.49
C ARG A 182 -20.31 -3.59 0.11
N PRO A 183 -20.22 -2.25 -0.03
CA PRO A 183 -20.51 -1.58 -1.28
C PRO A 183 -19.32 -1.71 -2.25
N VAL A 184 -19.54 -2.27 -3.43
CA VAL A 184 -18.54 -2.52 -4.47
C VAL A 184 -18.68 -1.52 -5.60
N LEU A 185 -17.60 -0.83 -5.96
CA LEU A 185 -17.53 -0.05 -7.20
C LEU A 185 -17.01 -0.97 -8.30
N PHE A 186 -17.84 -1.21 -9.32
CA PHE A 186 -17.50 -2.06 -10.46
C PHE A 186 -16.93 -1.24 -11.63
N GLU A 187 -15.84 -1.74 -12.22
CA GLU A 187 -15.15 -1.07 -13.33
C GLU A 187 -15.68 -1.57 -14.69
N GLY A 188 -15.66 -0.69 -15.70
CA GLY A 188 -16.18 -0.99 -17.05
C GLY A 188 -15.35 -1.95 -17.89
N HIS A 189 -14.18 -2.36 -17.42
CA HIS A 189 -13.33 -3.29 -18.16
C HIS A 189 -13.84 -4.72 -17.98
N SER A 190 -14.24 -5.34 -19.09
CA SER A 190 -14.53 -6.77 -19.12
C SER A 190 -13.31 -7.58 -19.56
N LYS A 191 -13.08 -8.71 -18.90
CA LYS A 191 -12.09 -9.71 -19.30
C LYS A 191 -12.74 -11.07 -19.23
N ASN A 192 -12.78 -11.78 -20.36
CA ASN A 192 -13.41 -13.10 -20.47
C ASN A 192 -14.86 -13.13 -19.95
N SER A 193 -15.66 -12.13 -20.31
CA SER A 193 -17.06 -11.97 -19.86
C SER A 193 -17.25 -11.79 -18.35
N MET A 194 -16.16 -11.52 -17.61
CA MET A 194 -16.19 -11.13 -16.20
C MET A 194 -15.88 -9.64 -16.09
N MET A 195 -16.41 -9.00 -15.06
CA MET A 195 -16.03 -7.66 -14.61
C MET A 195 -15.42 -7.73 -13.22
N GLU A 196 -14.65 -6.70 -12.88
CA GLU A 196 -13.97 -6.59 -11.59
C GLU A 196 -14.43 -5.32 -10.87
N GLY A 197 -14.49 -5.40 -9.55
CA GLY A 197 -14.79 -4.27 -8.70
C GLY A 197 -14.08 -4.36 -7.37
N TYR A 198 -14.10 -3.28 -6.61
CA TYR A 198 -13.48 -3.22 -5.29
C TYR A 198 -14.49 -2.75 -4.25
N THR A 199 -14.54 -3.46 -3.12
CA THR A 199 -15.24 -2.99 -1.92
C THR A 199 -14.60 -1.70 -1.41
N ASP A 200 -15.29 -1.02 -0.49
CA ASP A 200 -14.74 0.12 0.26
C ASP A 200 -13.40 -0.23 0.95
N ASN A 201 -13.29 -1.41 1.56
CA ASN A 201 -12.02 -1.91 2.12
C ASN A 201 -11.14 -2.65 1.11
N TYR A 202 -11.25 -2.34 -0.19
CA TYR A 202 -10.33 -2.77 -1.24
C TYR A 202 -10.20 -4.29 -1.45
N ILE A 203 -11.25 -5.05 -1.13
CA ILE A 203 -11.37 -6.46 -1.51
C ILE A 203 -11.84 -6.51 -2.95
N LYS A 204 -11.11 -7.26 -3.78
CA LYS A 204 -11.43 -7.45 -5.18
C LYS A 204 -12.57 -8.45 -5.34
N ILE A 205 -13.60 -8.07 -6.07
CA ILE A 205 -14.73 -8.90 -6.47
C ILE A 205 -14.67 -9.14 -7.97
N THR A 206 -14.97 -10.37 -8.39
CA THR A 206 -15.07 -10.76 -9.79
C THR A 206 -16.41 -11.45 -10.02
N THR A 207 -17.17 -10.98 -11.00
CA THR A 207 -18.53 -11.44 -11.32
C THR A 207 -18.76 -11.43 -12.82
N PRO A 208 -19.72 -12.19 -13.38
CA PRO A 208 -20.12 -12.03 -14.77
C PRO A 208 -20.47 -10.56 -15.09
N TYR A 209 -20.04 -10.11 -16.27
CA TYR A 209 -20.23 -8.72 -16.71
C TYR A 209 -21.70 -8.35 -16.79
N LYS A 210 -22.02 -7.16 -16.28
CA LYS A 210 -23.33 -6.52 -16.36
C LYS A 210 -23.15 -5.04 -16.67
N GLU A 211 -23.75 -4.58 -17.75
CA GLU A 211 -23.59 -3.20 -18.24
C GLU A 211 -24.15 -2.20 -17.22
N GLU A 212 -25.23 -2.55 -16.55
CA GLU A 212 -25.90 -1.73 -15.52
C GLU A 212 -25.08 -1.54 -14.24
N TRP A 213 -23.96 -2.26 -14.07
CA TRP A 213 -23.08 -2.12 -12.91
C TRP A 213 -21.84 -1.30 -13.20
N VAL A 214 -21.59 -0.93 -14.46
CA VAL A 214 -20.38 -0.20 -14.84
C VAL A 214 -20.37 1.20 -14.22
N ASN A 215 -19.34 1.47 -13.40
CA ASN A 215 -19.19 2.70 -12.61
C ASN A 215 -20.28 2.91 -11.55
N GLU A 216 -21.04 1.88 -11.22
CA GLU A 216 -22.05 1.90 -10.17
C GLU A 216 -21.53 1.27 -8.88
N ILE A 217 -22.08 1.74 -7.76
CA ILE A 217 -21.84 1.14 -6.44
C ILE A 217 -22.98 0.17 -6.13
N VAL A 218 -22.62 -1.10 -5.94
CA VAL A 218 -23.57 -2.18 -5.70
C VAL A 218 -23.24 -2.87 -4.38
N ASP A 219 -24.24 -3.08 -3.53
CA ASP A 219 -24.07 -3.87 -2.31
C ASP A 219 -23.79 -5.34 -2.67
N TRP A 220 -22.65 -5.85 -2.19
CA TRP A 220 -22.17 -7.18 -2.50
C TRP A 220 -21.90 -7.98 -1.24
N LYS A 221 -22.34 -9.24 -1.19
CA LYS A 221 -21.99 -10.16 -0.11
C LYS A 221 -20.69 -10.89 -0.46
N ILE A 222 -19.64 -10.65 0.33
CA ILE A 222 -18.29 -11.22 0.17
C ILE A 222 -18.31 -12.72 0.45
#